data_AF-A0A7S3I7I9-F1
#
_entry.id   AF-A0A7S3I7I9-F1
#
_cell.length_a   1.000
_cell.length_b   1.000
_cell.length_c   1.000
_cell.angle_alpha   90.00
_cell.angle_beta   90.00
_cell.angle_gamma   90.00
#
_symmetry.space_group_name_H-M   'P 1'
#
loop_
_entity.id
_entity.type
_entity.pdbx_description
1 polymer ?
#
loop_
_entity_poly.entity_id
_entity_poly.type
_entity_poly.pdbx_seq_one_letter_code
_entity_poly.pdbx_strand_id
1 'polypeptide(L)'
;MNLYAISLFIYTAILKHAVTSEGVNALDVCLIRVFVLFAGALMITCTAGKSFTVAPSDRLLLFLRSLIGTTGYTCFAFGIGMVPLLVQNTIFNSAPFWSSILSCVFLGEKMAAFEIVALFLSFGGVLCIAFSKEQ
;
A
#
# COMPACT_ATOMS: atom_id res chain seq x y z
N MET A 1 15.35 -12.10 5.94
CA MET A 1 14.83 -11.26 4.84
C MET A 1 13.67 -12.02 4.19
N ASN A 2 12.43 -11.52 4.29
CA ASN A 2 11.23 -12.22 3.82
C ASN A 2 11.13 -12.15 2.29
N LEU A 3 10.64 -13.19 1.62
CA LEU A 3 10.38 -13.23 0.17
C LEU A 3 9.53 -12.03 -0.29
N TYR A 4 8.60 -11.59 0.57
CA TYR A 4 7.82 -10.37 0.36
C TYR A 4 8.65 -9.09 0.25
N ALA A 5 9.69 -8.94 1.09
CA ALA A 5 10.55 -7.76 1.05
C ALA A 5 11.37 -7.71 -0.23
N ILE A 6 11.84 -8.87 -0.70
CA ILE A 6 12.58 -9.00 -1.96
C ILE A 6 11.68 -8.65 -3.15
N SER A 7 10.45 -9.21 -3.20
CA SER A 7 9.53 -8.93 -4.29
C SER A 7 9.09 -7.46 -4.32
N LEU A 8 8.84 -6.85 -3.16
CA LEU A 8 8.51 -5.43 -3.04
C LEU A 8 9.67 -4.53 -3.51
N PHE A 9 10.91 -4.86 -3.12
CA PHE A 9 12.08 -4.12 -3.55
C PHE A 9 12.25 -4.18 -5.08
N ILE A 10 12.20 -5.39 -5.66
CA ILE A 10 12.29 -5.57 -7.11
C ILE A 10 11.18 -4.78 -7.82
N TYR A 11 9.94 -4.86 -7.32
CA TYR A 11 8.81 -4.13 -7.87
C TYR A 11 9.03 -2.61 -7.87
N THR A 12 9.42 -2.03 -6.73
CA THR A 12 9.61 -0.58 -6.60
C THR A 12 10.80 -0.06 -7.43
N ALA A 13 11.85 -0.87 -7.58
CA ALA A 13 12.98 -0.56 -8.45
C ALA A 13 12.58 -0.54 -9.94
N ILE A 14 11.87 -1.59 -10.41
CA ILE A 14 11.36 -1.66 -11.79
C ILE A 14 10.40 -0.51 -12.06
N LEU A 15 9.47 -0.22 -11.15
CA LEU A 15 8.51 0.87 -11.29
C LEU A 15 9.23 2.22 -11.41
N LYS A 16 10.22 2.51 -10.57
CA LYS A 16 10.99 3.76 -10.66
C LYS A 16 11.71 3.88 -11.99
N HIS A 17 12.32 2.79 -12.47
CA HIS A 17 13.01 2.77 -13.75
C HIS A 17 12.05 2.99 -14.92
N ALA A 18 10.92 2.28 -14.97
CA ALA A 18 9.92 2.43 -16.02
C ALA A 18 9.33 3.85 -16.08
N VAL A 19 9.03 4.45 -14.92
CA VAL A 19 8.44 5.81 -14.87
C VAL A 19 9.48 6.89 -15.18
N THR A 20 10.75 6.72 -14.75
CA THR A 20 11.77 7.78 -14.86
C THR A 20 12.60 7.68 -16.15
N SER A 21 12.98 6.48 -16.57
CA SER A 21 13.88 6.25 -17.71
C SER A 21 13.12 6.03 -19.02
N GLU A 22 12.03 5.28 -18.98
CA GLU A 22 11.22 4.94 -20.17
C GLU A 22 10.04 5.91 -20.38
N GLY A 23 9.81 6.85 -19.44
CA GLY A 23 8.72 7.83 -19.51
C GLY A 23 7.33 7.22 -19.46
N VAL A 24 7.19 5.97 -18.98
CA VAL A 24 5.91 5.28 -18.91
C VAL A 24 5.00 5.97 -17.89
N ASN A 25 3.75 6.19 -18.25
CA ASN A 25 2.79 6.80 -17.34
C ASN A 25 2.51 5.85 -16.16
N ALA A 26 2.59 6.37 -14.93
CA ALA A 26 2.30 5.61 -13.72
C ALA A 26 0.89 4.99 -13.73
N LEU A 27 -0.07 5.60 -14.44
CA LEU A 27 -1.42 5.08 -14.62
C LEU A 27 -1.43 3.78 -15.44
N ASP A 28 -0.64 3.68 -16.50
CA ASP A 28 -0.60 2.49 -17.34
C ASP A 28 -0.07 1.30 -16.54
N VAL A 29 0.95 1.52 -15.71
CA VAL A 29 1.47 0.50 -14.80
C VAL A 29 0.42 0.09 -13.76
N CYS A 30 -0.36 1.05 -13.24
CA CYS A 30 -1.46 0.75 -12.33
C CYS A 30 -2.55 -0.09 -13.02
N LEU A 31 -2.92 0.23 -14.26
CA LEU A 31 -3.91 -0.50 -15.03
C LEU A 31 -3.48 -1.95 -15.30
N ILE A 32 -2.24 -2.15 -15.76
CA ILE A 32 -1.66 -3.48 -15.97
C ILE A 32 -1.71 -4.28 -14.66
N ARG A 33 -1.34 -3.67 -13.54
CA ARG A 33 -1.40 -4.33 -12.23
C ARG A 33 -2.82 -4.76 -11.86
N VAL A 34 -3.81 -3.88 -12.01
CA VAL A 34 -5.20 -4.19 -11.69
C VAL A 34 -5.69 -5.36 -12.56
N PHE A 35 -5.33 -5.38 -13.84
CA PHE A 35 -5.65 -6.47 -14.75
C PHE A 35 -5.03 -7.80 -14.31
N VAL A 36 -3.74 -7.81 -13.95
CA VAL A 36 -3.03 -9.00 -13.46
C VAL A 36 -3.65 -9.51 -12.16
N LEU A 37 -3.97 -8.62 -11.23
CA LEU A 37 -4.63 -8.97 -9.96
C LEU A 37 -6.04 -9.52 -10.19
N PHE A 38 -6.78 -8.95 -11.13
CA PHE A 38 -8.11 -9.42 -11.50
C PHE A 38 -8.05 -10.82 -12.12
N ALA A 39 -7.14 -11.07 -13.06
CA ALA A 39 -6.93 -12.39 -13.65
C ALA A 39 -6.53 -13.42 -12.58
N GLY A 40 -5.60 -13.05 -11.68
CA GLY A 40 -5.19 -13.88 -10.55
C GLY A 40 -6.35 -14.20 -9.61
N ALA A 41 -7.15 -13.19 -9.24
CA ALA A 41 -8.32 -13.37 -8.40
C ALA A 41 -9.36 -14.29 -9.06
N LEU A 42 -9.63 -14.10 -10.35
CA LEU A 42 -10.55 -14.95 -11.12
C LEU A 42 -10.09 -16.41 -11.12
N MET A 43 -8.81 -16.66 -11.41
CA MET A 43 -8.23 -18.01 -11.40
C MET A 43 -8.36 -18.68 -10.02
N ILE A 44 -8.07 -17.95 -8.94
CA ILE A 44 -8.20 -18.46 -7.57
C ILE A 44 -9.67 -18.77 -7.25
N THR A 45 -10.60 -17.89 -7.61
CA THR A 45 -12.04 -18.11 -7.37
C THR A 45 -12.56 -19.32 -8.15
N CYS A 46 -12.18 -19.46 -9.43
CA CYS A 46 -12.53 -20.61 -10.26
C CYS A 46 -11.99 -21.93 -9.70
N THR A 47 -10.72 -21.96 -9.30
CA THR A 47 -10.07 -23.17 -8.76
C THR A 47 -10.55 -23.54 -7.36
N ALA A 48 -10.92 -22.55 -6.54
CA ALA A 48 -11.46 -22.78 -5.21
C ALA A 48 -12.95 -23.17 -5.20
N GLY A 49 -13.62 -23.20 -6.37
CA GLY A 49 -15.06 -23.53 -6.48
C GLY A 49 -15.97 -22.56 -5.71
N LYS A 50 -15.50 -21.33 -5.46
CA LYS A 50 -16.25 -20.33 -4.68
C LYS A 50 -17.25 -19.62 -5.59
N SER A 51 -18.42 -19.29 -5.05
CA SER A 51 -19.42 -18.49 -5.76
C SER A 51 -18.91 -17.06 -5.99
N PHE A 52 -19.19 -16.50 -7.17
CA PHE A 52 -18.92 -15.09 -7.50
C PHE A 52 -19.89 -14.11 -6.83
N THR A 53 -20.88 -14.62 -6.08
CA THR A 53 -21.96 -13.82 -5.53
C THR A 53 -21.54 -13.20 -4.20
N VAL A 54 -21.54 -11.87 -4.14
CA VAL A 54 -21.32 -11.09 -2.91
C VAL A 54 -22.67 -10.72 -2.29
N ALA A 55 -22.81 -10.95 -0.98
CA ALA A 55 -23.99 -10.57 -0.22
C ALA A 55 -24.27 -9.06 -0.38
N PRO A 56 -25.54 -8.64 -0.57
CA PRO A 56 -25.87 -7.22 -0.80
C PRO A 56 -25.35 -6.27 0.29
N SER A 57 -25.30 -6.73 1.54
CA SER A 57 -24.76 -5.99 2.69
C SER A 57 -23.28 -5.62 2.54
N ASP A 58 -22.50 -6.45 1.87
CA ASP A 58 -21.03 -6.33 1.83
C ASP A 58 -20.55 -5.58 0.59
N ARG A 59 -21.43 -5.38 -0.40
CA ARG A 59 -21.09 -4.74 -1.69
C ARG A 59 -20.56 -3.33 -1.51
N LEU A 60 -21.14 -2.55 -0.60
CA LEU A 60 -20.68 -1.18 -0.35
C LEU A 60 -19.29 -1.16 0.29
N LEU A 61 -19.04 -2.02 1.28
CA LEU A 61 -17.73 -2.14 1.93
C LEU A 61 -16.66 -2.62 0.94
N LEU A 62 -16.98 -3.60 0.08
CA LEU A 62 -16.09 -4.07 -0.96
C LEU A 62 -15.77 -2.97 -1.98
N PHE A 63 -16.79 -2.20 -2.37
CA PHE A 63 -16.62 -1.08 -3.29
C PHE A 63 -15.71 0.00 -2.68
N LEU A 64 -15.98 0.43 -1.45
CA LEU A 64 -15.15 1.42 -0.73
C LEU A 64 -13.71 0.92 -0.57
N ARG A 65 -13.52 -0.35 -0.19
CA ARG A 65 -12.18 -0.96 -0.08
C ARG A 65 -11.44 -0.95 -1.42
N SER A 66 -12.12 -1.25 -2.51
CA SER A 66 -11.52 -1.26 -3.85
C SER A 66 -11.17 0.16 -4.30
N LEU A 67 -12.04 1.13 -4.02
CA LEU A 67 -11.83 2.54 -4.36
C LEU A 67 -10.64 3.11 -3.58
N ILE A 68 -10.66 3.03 -2.25
CA ILE A 68 -9.58 3.53 -1.38
C ILE A 68 -8.25 2.85 -1.70
N GLY A 69 -8.26 1.52 -1.89
CA GLY A 69 -7.06 0.76 -2.24
C GLY A 69 -6.48 1.15 -3.61
N THR A 70 -7.34 1.37 -4.61
CA THR A 70 -6.90 1.80 -5.94
C THR A 70 -6.34 3.21 -5.87
N THR A 71 -7.07 4.17 -5.27
CA THR A 71 -6.60 5.55 -5.12
C THR A 71 -5.28 5.62 -4.36
N GLY A 72 -5.17 4.93 -3.22
CA GLY A 72 -3.94 4.91 -2.42
C GLY A 72 -2.75 4.35 -3.20
N TYR A 73 -2.98 3.32 -4.01
CA TYR A 73 -1.92 2.76 -4.84
C TYR A 73 -1.55 3.64 -6.03
N THR A 74 -2.52 4.28 -6.69
CA THR A 74 -2.26 5.24 -7.75
C THR A 74 -1.42 6.39 -7.21
N CYS A 75 -1.77 6.94 -6.04
CA CYS A 75 -0.95 7.95 -5.35
C CYS A 75 0.48 7.43 -5.07
N PHE A 76 0.62 6.17 -4.64
CA PHE A 76 1.92 5.56 -4.41
C PHE A 76 2.76 5.48 -5.70
N ALA A 77 2.17 5.02 -6.81
CA ALA A 77 2.86 4.89 -8.10
C ALA A 77 3.27 6.26 -8.66
N PHE A 78 2.41 7.27 -8.57
CA PHE A 78 2.76 8.65 -8.93
C PHE A 78 3.87 9.21 -8.04
N GLY A 79 3.79 8.99 -6.73
CA GLY A 79 4.80 9.43 -5.77
C GLY A 79 6.19 8.89 -6.09
N ILE A 80 6.29 7.62 -6.49
CA ILE A 80 7.56 7.01 -6.94
C ILE A 80 8.21 7.80 -8.08
N GLY A 81 7.43 8.32 -9.03
CA GLY A 81 7.95 9.15 -10.11
C GLY A 81 8.44 10.53 -9.63
N MET A 82 7.69 11.16 -8.72
CA MET A 82 7.89 12.56 -8.32
C MET A 82 8.93 12.77 -7.23
N VAL A 83 9.09 11.84 -6.29
CA VAL A 83 10.02 11.98 -5.15
C VAL A 83 11.15 10.93 -5.18
N PRO A 84 12.26 11.17 -4.45
CA PRO A 84 13.27 10.14 -4.24
C PRO A 84 12.67 8.89 -3.57
N LEU A 85 13.14 7.71 -3.99
CA LEU A 85 12.65 6.43 -3.45
C LEU A 85 12.77 6.33 -1.93
N LEU A 86 13.77 6.97 -1.33
CA LEU A 86 13.91 7.00 0.14
C LEU A 86 12.73 7.73 0.79
N VAL A 87 12.41 8.94 0.32
CA VAL A 87 11.30 9.76 0.86
C VAL A 87 9.98 9.01 0.69
N GLN A 88 9.77 8.39 -0.47
CA GLN A 88 8.58 7.57 -0.71
C GLN A 88 8.47 6.40 0.28
N ASN A 89 9.57 5.67 0.51
CA ASN A 89 9.58 4.55 1.47
C ASN A 89 9.36 5.03 2.90
N THR A 90 9.93 6.18 3.29
CA THR A 90 9.67 6.80 4.59
C THR A 90 8.19 7.08 4.78
N ILE A 91 7.54 7.73 3.81
CA ILE A 91 6.09 8.00 3.87
C ILE A 91 5.32 6.67 3.96
N PHE A 92 5.68 5.67 3.17
CA PHE A 92 5.02 4.37 3.18
C PHE A 92 5.18 3.63 4.52
N ASN A 93 6.34 3.75 5.18
CA ASN A 93 6.58 3.19 6.51
C ASN A 93 5.81 3.90 7.63
N SER A 94 5.18 5.05 7.36
CA SER A 94 4.21 5.65 8.29
C SER A 94 2.82 4.99 8.20
N ALA A 95 2.57 4.09 7.25
CA ALA A 95 1.29 3.41 7.10
C ALA A 95 0.80 2.68 8.37
N PRO A 96 1.65 1.98 9.16
CA PRO A 96 1.23 1.38 10.43
C PRO A 96 0.70 2.41 11.43
N PHE A 97 1.29 3.61 11.48
CA PHE A 97 0.82 4.70 12.33
C PHE A 97 -0.62 5.09 12.01
N TRP A 98 -0.89 5.38 10.74
CA TRP A 98 -2.24 5.71 10.28
C TRP A 98 -3.21 4.54 10.42
N SER A 99 -2.75 3.32 10.16
CA SER A 99 -3.57 2.11 10.28
C SER A 99 -4.00 1.86 11.73
N SER A 100 -3.13 2.10 12.72
CA SER A 100 -3.50 1.95 14.14
C SER A 100 -4.54 2.98 14.57
N ILE A 101 -4.40 4.24 14.13
CA ILE A 101 -5.40 5.28 14.40
C ILE A 101 -6.75 4.91 13.76
N LEU A 102 -6.73 4.47 12.49
CA LEU A 102 -7.94 4.04 11.80
C LEU A 102 -8.56 2.80 12.46
N SER A 103 -7.76 1.86 12.97
CA SER A 103 -8.28 0.69 13.70
C SER A 103 -9.04 1.08 14.95
N CYS A 104 -8.52 2.05 15.72
CA CYS A 104 -9.23 2.56 16.90
C CYS A 104 -10.58 3.19 16.54
N VAL A 105 -10.63 3.95 15.43
CA VAL A 105 -11.84 4.68 15.02
C VAL A 105 -12.87 3.76 14.37
N PHE A 106 -12.46 2.88 13.45
CA PHE A 106 -13.38 2.06 12.66
C PHE A 106 -13.71 0.72 13.31
N LEU A 107 -12.75 0.10 14.01
CA LEU A 107 -12.90 -1.20 14.64
C LEU A 107 -13.25 -1.09 16.13
N GLY A 108 -13.06 0.08 16.74
CA GLY A 108 -13.32 0.32 18.16
C GLY A 108 -12.29 -0.35 19.08
N GLU A 109 -11.14 -0.75 18.55
CA GLU A 109 -10.06 -1.34 19.34
C GLU A 109 -9.50 -0.33 20.34
N LYS A 110 -9.28 -0.78 21.58
CA LYS A 110 -8.66 0.05 22.62
C LYS A 110 -7.15 -0.18 22.61
N MET A 111 -6.39 0.89 22.38
CA MET A 111 -4.94 0.83 22.54
C MET A 111 -4.54 1.07 24.00
N ALA A 112 -3.69 0.21 24.53
CA ALA A 112 -3.04 0.42 25.82
C ALA A 112 -2.07 1.61 25.75
N ALA A 113 -1.81 2.25 26.89
CA ALA A 113 -0.92 3.42 26.96
C ALA A 113 0.50 3.11 26.41
N PHE A 114 1.00 1.89 26.64
CA PHE A 114 2.28 1.45 26.08
C PHE A 114 2.27 1.36 24.55
N GLU A 115 1.17 0.89 23.95
CA GLU A 115 1.03 0.79 22.49
C GLU A 115 1.01 2.17 21.84
N ILE A 116 0.39 3.16 22.50
CA ILE A 116 0.42 4.56 22.07
C ILE A 116 1.85 5.10 22.08
N VAL A 117 2.61 4.84 23.15
CA VAL A 117 4.03 5.25 23.23
C VAL A 117 4.86 4.59 22.13
N ALA A 118 4.68 3.29 21.90
CA ALA A 118 5.35 2.55 20.83
C ALA A 118 4.98 3.07 19.44
N LEU A 119 3.72 3.49 19.24
CA LEU A 119 3.23 4.09 18.01
C LEU A 119 3.97 5.40 17.69
N PHE A 120 4.06 6.31 18.67
CA PHE A 120 4.81 7.56 18.53
C PHE A 120 6.31 7.33 18.37
N LEU A 121 6.88 6.34 19.07
CA LEU A 121 8.30 5.96 18.93
C LEU A 121 8.59 5.46 17.50
N SER A 122 7.72 4.60 16.95
CA SER A 122 7.82 4.08 15.59
C SER A 122 7.74 5.20 14.55
N PHE A 123 6.79 6.13 14.73
CA PHE A 123 6.68 7.32 13.89
C PHE A 123 7.93 8.21 13.97
N GLY A 124 8.48 8.40 15.18
CA GLY A 124 9.74 9.12 15.39
C GLY A 124 10.92 8.46 14.67
N GLY A 125 11.01 7.12 14.69
CA GLY A 125 12.02 6.38 13.92
C GLY A 125 11.93 6.62 12.42
N VAL A 126 10.72 6.67 11.87
CA VAL A 126 10.49 7.01 10.45
C VAL A 126 10.95 8.44 10.15
N LEU A 127 10.67 9.41 11.03
CA LEU A 127 11.13 10.79 10.87
C LEU A 127 12.66 10.90 10.91
N CYS A 128 13.33 10.19 11.82
CA CYS A 128 14.80 10.16 11.87
C CYS A 128 15.41 9.66 10.55
N ILE A 129 14.82 8.63 9.94
CA ILE A 129 15.26 8.13 8.62
C ILE A 129 15.04 9.20 7.54
N ALA A 130 13.92 9.94 7.60
CA ALA A 130 13.63 11.04 6.68
C ALA A 130 14.71 12.13 6.72
N PHE A 131 15.07 12.58 7.92
CA PHE A 131 16.03 13.68 8.13
C PHE A 131 17.49 13.26 7.97
N SER A 132 17.82 11.97 8.11
CA SER A 132 19.19 11.47 7.98
C SER A 132 19.85 11.73 6.62
N LYS A 133 19.07 12.13 5.60
CA LYS A 133 19.56 12.34 4.23
C LYS A 133 19.68 13.81 3.80
N GLU A 134 19.42 14.77 4.69
CA GLU A 134 19.70 16.20 4.43
C GLU A 134 21.19 16.56 4.63
N GLN A 135 22.05 15.58 4.92
CA GLN A 135 23.52 15.69 4.91
C GLN A 135 24.12 14.84 3.79
#